data_AF-A0AAV2TY14-F1
#
_entry.id   AF-A0AAV2TY14-F1
#
_cell.length_a   1.000
_cell.length_b   1.000
_cell.length_c   1.000
_cell.angle_alpha   90.00
_cell.angle_beta   90.00
_cell.angle_gamma   90.00
#
_symmetry.space_group_name_H-M   'P 1'
#
loop_
_entity.id
_entity.type
_entity.pdbx_description
1 polymer ?
#
loop_
_entity_poly.entity_id
_entity_poly.type
_entity_poly.pdbx_seq_one_letter_code
_entity_poly.pdbx_strand_id
1 'polypeptide(L)'
;MVAKEFIDFFSSIAYANRVSIEDFADQLNLFTCILFLIACIIISTKQYLLNAISCYIPVKPAGENFNNYLVDYCWVHGTIPLRADERMPQTPDEWELYDSTRRITYYQWVPFVLGLQCIFFYIPHIAWQAVCAHRAGGDLFALVKAAADAATSERGARDKQVHRVAEFLEDMIGEQSDIRKSRRSRIARRAYDMCGLCIVSKRLGTCLVFSYLAVKIITIINAIMQVYLIQRFLGFHADGSAGHKSLDLGKTYDPNAITPVRAVDNENLEGFGFGLTVANYIRSGRDWPETTLFPRVAYCRVPGIRLVGVENTYTAQCALPINMLNEKIYIFFWFWIVFLIAASIFSLILWLFRMVLAPKRKDFIKRFLRIKGVKSRRGDEIGRGDLDEFIDDYLRRDGVFLIRMLSLNAGEVITAEIVTVMYENYVKRVDEMEKLSNETPEKTPLKEPPSYV
;
A
#
# COMPACT_ATOMS: atom_id res chain seq x y z
N MET A 1 8.64 28.67 15.17
CA MET A 1 9.59 27.95 14.31
C MET A 1 9.06 26.57 13.94
N VAL A 2 8.82 25.67 14.89
CA VAL A 2 8.33 24.30 14.63
C VAL A 2 7.05 24.22 13.77
N ALA A 3 6.06 25.08 13.96
CA ALA A 3 4.84 25.07 13.15
C ALA A 3 5.10 25.52 11.69
N LYS A 4 6.02 26.46 11.49
CA LYS A 4 6.42 26.92 10.15
C LYS A 4 7.28 25.86 9.46
N GLU A 5 8.20 25.23 10.19
CA GLU A 5 8.99 24.09 9.71
C GLU A 5 8.11 22.88 9.38
N PHE A 6 7.05 22.63 10.16
CA PHE A 6 6.07 21.59 9.88
C PHE A 6 5.24 21.92 8.64
N ILE A 7 4.81 23.18 8.45
CA ILE A 7 4.11 23.64 7.25
C ILE A 7 5.03 23.61 6.02
N ASP A 8 6.31 23.97 6.18
CA ASP A 8 7.32 23.95 5.12
C ASP A 8 7.70 22.52 4.75
N PHE A 9 7.78 21.60 5.73
CA PHE A 9 7.94 20.16 5.51
C PHE A 9 6.71 19.56 4.83
N PHE A 10 5.50 19.88 5.29
CA PHE A 10 4.26 19.39 4.71
C PHE A 10 4.00 19.97 3.32
N SER A 11 4.39 21.22 3.06
CA SER A 11 4.30 21.83 1.73
C SER A 11 5.39 21.32 0.79
N SER A 12 6.60 21.02 1.28
CA SER A 12 7.64 20.31 0.52
C SER A 12 7.20 18.88 0.16
N ILE A 13 6.57 18.16 1.09
CA ILE A 13 5.95 16.85 0.84
C ILE A 13 4.76 16.98 -0.11
N ALA A 14 3.91 17.99 0.04
CA ALA A 14 2.78 18.23 -0.87
C ALA A 14 3.26 18.61 -2.29
N TYR A 15 4.40 19.30 -2.39
CA TYR A 15 5.05 19.64 -3.66
C TYR A 15 5.68 18.41 -4.32
N ALA A 16 6.36 17.56 -3.55
CA ALA A 16 6.86 16.26 -4.02
C ALA A 16 5.70 15.33 -4.46
N ASN A 17 4.57 15.36 -3.74
CA ASN A 17 3.36 14.59 -4.07
C ASN A 17 2.62 15.11 -5.31
N ARG A 18 2.83 16.37 -5.74
CA ARG A 18 2.18 16.91 -6.96
C ARG A 18 2.74 16.30 -8.24
N VAL A 19 3.92 15.70 -8.20
CA VAL A 19 4.59 15.07 -9.34
C VAL A 19 4.93 13.62 -9.02
N SER A 20 3.99 12.89 -8.42
CA SER A 20 4.11 11.44 -8.29
C SER A 20 3.40 10.76 -9.46
N ILE A 21 4.03 9.78 -10.10
CA ILE A 21 3.41 8.95 -11.14
C ILE A 21 2.50 7.93 -10.45
N GLU A 22 1.50 8.41 -9.73
CA GLU A 22 0.67 7.58 -8.87
C GLU A 22 -0.79 8.02 -8.94
N ASP A 23 -1.71 7.08 -8.75
CA ASP A 23 -3.11 7.45 -8.62
C ASP A 23 -3.45 7.83 -7.17
N PHE A 24 -4.67 8.31 -6.97
CA PHE A 24 -5.14 8.71 -5.65
C PHE A 24 -5.05 7.58 -4.60
N ALA A 25 -5.30 6.32 -4.99
CA ALA A 25 -5.22 5.19 -4.06
C ALA A 25 -3.77 4.88 -3.67
N ASP A 26 -2.83 4.98 -4.61
CA ASP A 26 -1.39 4.83 -4.36
C ASP A 26 -0.88 5.95 -3.43
N GLN A 27 -1.34 7.20 -3.65
CA GLN A 27 -1.04 8.33 -2.77
C GLN A 27 -1.55 8.12 -1.34
N LEU A 28 -2.75 7.55 -1.18
CA LEU A 28 -3.29 7.20 0.15
C LEU A 28 -2.46 6.12 0.84
N ASN A 29 -1.96 5.13 0.09
CA ASN A 29 -1.06 4.12 0.64
C ASN A 29 0.27 4.75 1.11
N LEU A 30 0.85 5.67 0.34
CA LEU A 30 2.06 6.41 0.75
C LEU A 30 1.81 7.29 1.98
N PHE A 31 0.65 7.97 2.06
CA PHE A 31 0.25 8.73 3.23
C PHE A 31 0.16 7.86 4.50
N THR A 32 -0.17 6.58 4.34
CA THR A 32 -0.24 5.63 5.45
C THR A 32 1.12 5.34 6.07
N CYS A 33 2.20 5.35 5.29
CA CYS A 33 3.57 5.29 5.84
C CYS A 33 3.84 6.45 6.80
N ILE A 34 3.38 7.66 6.45
CA ILE A 34 3.51 8.85 7.32
C ILE A 34 2.71 8.65 8.62
N LEU A 35 1.50 8.11 8.54
CA LEU A 35 0.70 7.79 9.72
C LEU A 35 1.41 6.78 10.64
N PHE A 36 2.01 5.72 10.08
CA PHE A 36 2.80 4.76 10.86
C PHE A 36 4.03 5.40 11.51
N LEU A 37 4.74 6.28 10.80
CA LEU A 37 5.87 7.02 11.37
C LEU A 37 5.45 7.90 12.54
N ILE A 38 4.36 8.66 12.38
CA ILE A 38 3.82 9.52 13.44
C ILE A 38 3.43 8.66 14.66
N ALA A 39 2.71 7.55 14.45
CA ALA A 39 2.32 6.65 15.53
C ALA A 39 3.55 6.04 16.23
N CYS A 40 4.56 5.62 15.48
CA CYS A 40 5.82 5.09 16.01
C CYS A 40 6.53 6.14 16.89
N ILE A 41 6.60 7.40 16.44
CA ILE A 41 7.18 8.50 17.21
C ILE A 41 6.40 8.73 18.51
N ILE A 42 5.06 8.85 18.45
CA ILE A 42 4.22 9.10 19.62
C ILE A 42 4.39 8.00 20.67
N ILE A 43 4.38 6.73 20.26
CA ILE A 43 4.53 5.60 21.18
C ILE A 43 5.95 5.56 21.74
N SER A 44 6.97 5.77 20.90
CA SER A 44 8.37 5.80 21.35
C SER A 44 8.61 6.91 22.37
N THR A 45 8.04 8.10 22.17
CA THR A 45 8.08 9.19 23.15
C THR A 45 7.43 8.78 24.46
N LYS A 46 6.26 8.13 24.42
CA LYS A 46 5.59 7.64 25.64
C LYS A 46 6.35 6.52 26.34
N GLN A 47 7.05 5.69 25.60
CA GLN A 47 7.73 4.51 26.10
C GLN A 47 9.13 4.81 26.67
N TYR A 48 9.87 5.74 26.06
CA TYR A 48 11.27 6.00 26.42
C TYR A 48 11.51 7.34 27.10
N LEU A 49 10.67 8.36 26.84
CA LEU A 49 10.84 9.69 27.44
C LEU A 49 9.90 9.95 28.62
N LEU A 50 8.83 9.17 28.72
CA LEU A 50 7.83 9.26 29.79
C LEU A 50 7.73 7.91 30.52
N ASN A 51 7.01 7.91 31.64
CA ASN A 51 6.79 6.69 32.43
C ASN A 51 5.85 5.74 31.67
N ALA A 52 6.39 4.65 31.14
CA ALA A 52 5.62 3.64 30.40
C ALA A 52 4.71 2.80 31.32
N ILE A 53 5.16 2.54 32.55
CA ILE A 53 4.47 1.75 33.57
C ILE A 53 4.68 2.38 34.96
N SER A 54 3.67 2.31 35.83
CA SER A 54 3.76 2.76 37.21
C SER A 54 3.27 1.65 38.14
N CYS A 55 4.12 1.21 39.07
CA CYS A 55 3.84 0.07 39.94
C CYS A 55 3.71 0.47 41.41
N TYR A 56 2.80 -0.19 42.11
CA TYR A 56 2.51 -0.01 43.53
C TYR A 56 2.65 -1.34 44.28
N ILE A 57 3.24 -1.27 45.46
CA ILE A 57 3.33 -2.36 46.43
C ILE A 57 2.87 -1.85 47.80
N PRO A 58 2.16 -2.67 48.60
CA PRO A 58 1.62 -2.23 49.89
C PRO A 58 2.71 -2.04 50.96
N VAL A 59 3.75 -2.88 50.94
CA VAL A 59 4.86 -2.83 51.90
C VAL A 59 6.16 -2.65 51.14
N LYS A 60 6.74 -1.44 51.23
CA LYS A 60 8.01 -1.12 50.58
C LYS A 60 9.18 -1.62 51.44
N PRO A 61 10.12 -2.42 50.90
CA PRO A 61 11.33 -2.79 51.61
C PRO A 61 12.24 -1.58 51.82
N ALA A 62 13.15 -1.67 52.79
CA ALA A 62 14.10 -0.58 53.09
C ALA A 62 15.00 -0.30 51.86
N GLY A 63 14.97 0.95 51.38
CA GLY A 63 15.75 1.40 50.22
C GLY A 63 14.95 2.33 49.31
N GLU A 64 15.51 3.51 49.03
CA GLU A 64 14.83 4.50 48.17
C GLU A 64 14.70 4.01 46.72
N ASN A 65 15.72 3.31 46.21
CA ASN A 65 15.84 2.85 44.82
C ASN A 65 15.03 1.59 44.49
N PHE A 66 14.39 0.94 45.47
CA PHE A 66 13.64 -0.29 45.22
C PHE A 66 12.46 -0.08 44.26
N ASN A 67 11.84 1.10 44.29
CA ASN A 67 10.72 1.42 43.38
C ASN A 67 11.18 1.47 41.92
N ASN A 68 12.38 1.99 41.65
CA ASN A 68 12.93 2.05 40.30
C ASN A 68 13.27 0.64 39.81
N TYR A 69 13.92 -0.16 40.65
CA TYR A 69 14.17 -1.58 40.36
C TYR A 69 12.86 -2.35 40.07
N LEU A 70 11.82 -2.13 40.88
CA LEU A 70 10.53 -2.78 40.71
C LEU A 70 9.90 -2.43 39.36
N VAL A 71 9.87 -1.14 39.02
CA VAL A 71 9.33 -0.64 37.76
C VAL A 71 10.11 -1.22 36.58
N ASP A 72 11.44 -1.21 36.63
CA ASP A 72 12.30 -1.73 35.56
C ASP A 72 12.14 -3.25 35.39
N TYR A 73 12.10 -3.99 36.50
CA TYR A 73 11.90 -5.43 36.50
C TYR A 73 10.56 -5.81 35.87
N CYS A 74 9.48 -5.18 36.32
CA CYS A 74 8.13 -5.43 35.80
C CYS A 74 7.97 -4.96 34.36
N TRP A 75 8.65 -3.88 33.98
CA TRP A 75 8.69 -3.44 32.59
C TRP A 75 9.32 -4.51 31.70
N VAL A 76 10.49 -5.04 32.06
CA VAL A 76 11.28 -6.00 31.26
C VAL A 76 10.68 -7.40 31.26
N HIS A 77 10.29 -7.93 32.42
CA HIS A 77 9.76 -9.30 32.52
C HIS A 77 8.32 -9.45 32.05
N GLY A 78 7.55 -8.36 31.98
CA GLY A 78 6.15 -8.38 31.58
C GLY A 78 5.20 -8.37 32.77
N THR A 79 3.90 -8.33 32.47
CA THR A 79 2.83 -8.28 33.47
C THR A 79 1.71 -9.26 33.16
N ILE A 80 0.93 -9.63 34.17
CA ILE A 80 -0.15 -10.62 34.10
C ILE A 80 -1.47 -9.91 34.41
N PRO A 81 -2.42 -9.81 33.47
CA PRO A 81 -3.74 -9.26 33.75
C PRO A 81 -4.59 -10.27 34.52
N LEU A 82 -5.42 -9.75 35.43
CA LEU A 82 -6.47 -10.49 36.11
C LEU A 82 -7.83 -9.88 35.76
N ARG A 83 -8.87 -10.71 35.72
CA ARG A 83 -10.25 -10.22 35.58
C ARG A 83 -10.76 -9.66 36.90
N ALA A 84 -11.82 -8.85 36.83
CA ALA A 84 -12.41 -8.22 38.02
C ALA A 84 -13.03 -9.23 39.01
N ASP A 85 -13.52 -10.36 38.51
CA ASP A 85 -14.17 -11.44 39.27
C ASP A 85 -13.20 -12.55 39.71
N GLU A 86 -11.93 -12.47 39.30
CA GLU A 86 -10.94 -13.52 39.51
C GLU A 86 -10.12 -13.29 40.78
N ARG A 87 -9.93 -14.35 41.58
CA ARG A 87 -9.10 -14.30 42.78
C ARG A 87 -7.61 -14.25 42.41
N MET A 88 -6.84 -13.54 43.22
CA MET A 88 -5.37 -13.51 43.08
C MET A 88 -4.78 -14.90 43.38
N PRO A 89 -3.87 -15.42 42.54
CA PRO A 89 -3.22 -16.70 42.77
C PRO A 89 -2.50 -16.75 44.11
N GLN A 90 -2.67 -17.83 44.87
CA GLN A 90 -2.09 -17.98 46.21
C GLN A 90 -0.88 -18.91 46.21
N THR A 91 -0.90 -19.94 45.36
CA THR A 91 0.18 -20.93 45.30
C THR A 91 1.22 -20.55 44.25
N PRO A 92 2.50 -20.93 44.43
CA PRO A 92 3.54 -20.72 43.42
C PRO A 92 3.18 -21.34 42.06
N ASP A 93 2.56 -22.52 42.06
CA ASP A 93 2.18 -23.27 40.86
C ASP A 93 1.07 -22.55 40.07
N GLU A 94 0.08 -21.96 40.75
CA GLU A 94 -0.96 -21.15 40.09
C GLU A 94 -0.35 -19.93 39.41
N TRP A 95 0.60 -19.26 40.07
CA TRP A 95 1.31 -18.13 39.47
C TRP A 95 2.10 -18.52 38.23
N GLU A 96 2.80 -19.66 38.24
CA GLU A 96 3.55 -20.16 37.08
C GLU A 96 2.63 -20.47 35.91
N LEU A 97 1.44 -21.04 36.19
CA LEU A 97 0.42 -21.31 35.19
C LEU A 97 -0.12 -20.01 34.55
N TYR A 98 -0.40 -18.99 35.36
CA TYR A 98 -0.86 -17.68 34.86
C TYR A 98 0.24 -16.98 34.06
N ASP A 99 1.47 -17.08 34.53
CA ASP A 99 2.63 -16.51 33.86
C ASP A 99 2.87 -17.14 32.47
N SER A 100 2.77 -18.46 32.37
CA SER A 100 2.92 -19.19 31.10
C SER A 100 1.82 -18.86 30.08
N THR A 101 0.62 -18.53 30.55
CA THR A 101 -0.59 -18.44 29.70
C THR A 101 -1.06 -17.03 29.41
N ARG A 102 -0.80 -16.07 30.30
CA ARG A 102 -1.37 -14.71 30.25
C ARG A 102 -0.35 -13.59 30.31
N ARG A 103 0.95 -13.89 30.46
CA ARG A 103 1.98 -12.84 30.49
C ARG A 103 1.94 -12.00 29.21
N ILE A 104 1.88 -10.69 29.39
CA ILE A 104 1.89 -9.71 28.32
C ILE A 104 3.25 -9.02 28.26
N THR A 105 3.89 -9.09 27.09
CA THR A 105 5.15 -8.40 26.77
C THR A 105 5.10 -7.62 25.45
N TYR A 106 3.99 -7.69 24.70
CA TYR A 106 3.92 -7.08 23.35
C TYR A 106 4.14 -5.57 23.37
N TYR A 107 3.72 -4.87 24.43
CA TYR A 107 3.81 -3.40 24.51
C TYR A 107 5.24 -2.88 24.39
N GLN A 108 6.25 -3.69 24.75
CA GLN A 108 7.66 -3.37 24.57
C GLN A 108 8.05 -3.29 23.09
N TRP A 109 7.41 -4.11 22.25
CA TRP A 109 7.75 -4.33 20.85
C TRP A 109 6.96 -3.47 19.87
N VAL A 110 5.89 -2.82 20.34
CA VAL A 110 5.00 -1.99 19.53
C VAL A 110 5.73 -0.99 18.62
N PRO A 111 6.66 -0.13 19.11
CA PRO A 111 7.31 0.85 18.25
C PRO A 111 8.15 0.20 17.14
N PHE A 112 8.83 -0.92 17.43
CA PHE A 112 9.61 -1.66 16.42
C PHE A 112 8.71 -2.29 15.37
N VAL A 113 7.57 -2.84 15.78
CA VAL A 113 6.60 -3.42 14.85
C VAL A 113 5.98 -2.35 13.97
N LEU A 114 5.57 -1.20 14.51
CA LEU A 114 5.06 -0.09 13.70
C LEU A 114 6.10 0.44 12.71
N GLY A 115 7.37 0.51 13.12
CA GLY A 115 8.48 0.84 12.22
C GLY A 115 8.62 -0.17 11.07
N LEU A 116 8.57 -1.47 11.38
CA LEU A 116 8.62 -2.53 10.37
C LEU A 116 7.41 -2.48 9.42
N GLN A 117 6.22 -2.23 9.97
CA GLN A 117 4.99 -2.06 9.18
C GLN A 117 5.10 -0.89 8.20
N CYS A 118 5.67 0.24 8.63
CA CYS A 118 5.98 1.37 7.76
C CYS A 118 6.91 0.97 6.61
N ILE A 119 7.99 0.24 6.90
CA ILE A 119 8.94 -0.20 5.88
C ILE A 119 8.23 -1.08 4.85
N PHE A 120 7.46 -2.07 5.30
CA PHE A 120 6.72 -2.95 4.41
C PHE A 120 5.68 -2.20 3.58
N PHE A 121 4.94 -1.24 4.14
CA PHE A 121 4.01 -0.39 3.38
C PHE A 121 4.70 0.46 2.30
N TYR A 122 5.99 0.79 2.46
CA TYR A 122 6.77 1.57 1.49
C TYR A 122 7.35 0.73 0.34
N ILE A 123 7.46 -0.60 0.48
CA ILE A 123 8.05 -1.49 -0.54
C ILE A 123 7.37 -1.39 -1.92
N PRO A 124 6.02 -1.39 -2.05
CA PRO A 124 5.38 -1.29 -3.36
C PRO A 124 5.71 0.01 -4.11
N HIS A 125 5.92 1.10 -3.38
CA HIS A 125 6.34 2.38 -3.95
C HIS A 125 7.75 2.31 -4.53
N ILE A 126 8.70 1.75 -3.77
CA ILE A 126 10.06 1.52 -4.26
C ILE A 126 10.03 0.61 -5.49
N ALA A 127 9.19 -0.44 -5.47
CA ALA A 127 9.05 -1.34 -6.61
C ALA A 127 8.55 -0.61 -7.87
N TRP A 128 7.58 0.30 -7.73
CA TRP A 128 7.13 1.13 -8.83
C TRP A 128 8.21 2.06 -9.36
N GLN A 129 8.91 2.77 -8.47
CA GLN A 129 10.03 3.64 -8.83
C GLN A 129 11.13 2.88 -9.56
N ALA A 130 11.48 1.68 -9.10
CA ALA A 130 12.47 0.82 -9.73
C ALA A 130 12.02 0.37 -11.13
N VAL A 131 10.74 0.06 -11.32
CA VAL A 131 10.17 -0.25 -12.64
C VAL A 131 10.24 0.96 -13.58
N CYS A 132 9.89 2.15 -13.10
CA CYS A 132 9.99 3.39 -13.86
C CYS A 132 11.43 3.71 -14.26
N ALA A 133 12.40 3.51 -13.35
CA ALA A 133 13.80 3.84 -13.59
C ALA A 133 14.53 2.87 -14.53
N HIS A 134 14.24 1.56 -14.46
CA HIS A 134 15.00 0.55 -15.20
C HIS A 134 14.37 0.14 -16.54
N ARG A 135 13.09 0.44 -16.79
CA ARG A 135 12.31 -0.22 -17.86
C ARG A 135 11.65 0.72 -18.86
N ALA A 136 11.45 1.98 -18.51
CA ALA A 136 11.15 3.04 -19.45
C ALA A 136 12.50 3.61 -19.92
N GLY A 137 12.73 3.72 -21.23
CA GLY A 137 13.97 4.25 -21.82
C GLY A 137 14.35 5.69 -21.43
N GLY A 138 13.62 6.29 -20.50
CA GLY A 138 13.86 7.60 -19.89
C GLY A 138 13.15 7.68 -18.53
N ASP A 139 13.57 8.64 -17.72
CA ASP A 139 12.95 8.88 -16.41
C ASP A 139 11.51 9.36 -16.58
N LEU A 140 10.54 8.46 -16.31
CA LEU A 140 9.11 8.79 -16.38
C LEU A 140 8.76 9.93 -15.41
N PHE A 141 9.51 10.10 -14.32
CA PHE A 141 9.28 11.20 -13.38
C PHE A 141 9.67 12.52 -14.03
N ALA A 142 10.78 12.55 -14.79
CA ALA A 142 11.18 13.70 -15.57
C ALA A 142 10.14 14.06 -16.65
N LEU A 143 9.51 13.07 -17.31
CA LEU A 143 8.44 13.31 -18.29
C LEU A 143 7.24 14.03 -17.64
N VAL A 144 6.72 13.47 -16.54
CA VAL A 144 5.55 14.03 -15.85
C VAL A 144 5.88 15.40 -15.25
N LYS A 145 7.09 15.57 -14.70
CA LYS A 145 7.56 16.86 -14.19
C LYS A 145 7.61 17.91 -15.29
N ALA A 146 8.22 17.60 -16.44
CA ALA A 146 8.30 18.52 -17.57
C ALA A 146 6.91 18.92 -18.08
N ALA A 147 5.95 17.99 -18.07
CA ALA A 147 4.57 18.30 -18.44
C ALA A 147 3.82 19.12 -17.38
N ALA A 148 4.07 18.89 -16.09
CA ALA A 148 3.51 19.69 -15.00
C ALA A 148 4.09 21.12 -14.99
N ASP A 149 5.38 21.27 -15.28
CA ASP A 149 6.05 22.55 -15.45
C ASP A 149 5.50 23.29 -16.70
N ALA A 150 5.19 22.56 -17.77
CA ALA A 150 4.50 23.11 -18.94
C ALA A 150 3.06 23.55 -18.64
N ALA A 151 2.40 22.97 -17.63
CA ALA A 151 1.06 23.37 -17.22
C ALA A 151 1.01 24.73 -16.54
N THR A 152 2.11 25.13 -15.89
CA THR A 152 2.20 26.38 -15.12
C THR A 152 2.90 27.49 -15.87
N SER A 153 3.54 27.20 -17.01
CA SER A 153 4.32 28.17 -17.79
C SER A 153 3.47 29.09 -18.68
N GLU A 154 4.04 30.24 -19.04
CA GLU A 154 3.41 31.20 -19.93
C GLU A 154 3.17 30.64 -21.35
N ARG A 155 2.10 31.08 -22.01
CA ARG A 155 1.65 30.53 -23.31
C ARG A 155 2.75 30.43 -24.38
N GLY A 156 3.65 31.41 -24.48
CA GLY A 156 4.72 31.42 -25.48
C GLY A 156 5.85 30.43 -25.20
N ALA A 157 6.20 30.22 -23.92
CA ALA A 157 7.20 29.23 -23.51
C ALA A 157 6.63 27.81 -23.47
N ARG A 158 5.33 27.70 -23.14
CA ARG A 158 4.58 26.46 -23.05
C ARG A 158 4.61 25.64 -24.34
N ASP A 159 4.45 26.27 -25.49
CA ASP A 159 4.43 25.56 -26.78
C ASP A 159 5.74 24.80 -27.03
N LYS A 160 6.90 25.43 -26.78
CA LYS A 160 8.21 24.77 -26.88
C LYS A 160 8.36 23.60 -25.89
N GLN A 161 7.85 23.76 -24.67
CA GLN A 161 7.89 22.71 -23.66
C GLN A 161 6.97 21.54 -24.03
N VAL A 162 5.78 21.80 -24.56
CA VAL A 162 4.84 20.78 -25.06
C VAL A 162 5.47 19.97 -26.19
N HIS A 163 6.13 20.63 -27.15
CA HIS A 163 6.85 19.94 -28.23
C HIS A 163 7.97 19.05 -27.68
N ARG A 164 8.76 19.55 -26.73
CA ARG A 164 9.82 18.77 -26.07
C ARG A 164 9.27 17.55 -25.33
N VAL A 165 8.13 17.70 -24.64
CA VAL A 165 7.47 16.59 -23.92
C VAL A 165 6.89 15.58 -24.90
N ALA A 166 6.33 16.02 -26.02
CA ALA A 166 5.84 15.15 -27.09
C ALA A 166 6.98 14.34 -27.71
N GLU A 167 8.10 15.00 -28.06
CA GLU A 167 9.31 14.34 -28.57
C GLU A 167 9.87 13.31 -27.58
N PHE A 168 9.99 13.68 -26.30
CA PHE A 168 10.46 12.76 -25.27
C PHE A 168 9.53 11.53 -25.11
N LEU A 169 8.20 11.73 -25.18
CA LEU A 169 7.24 10.63 -25.15
C LEU A 169 7.32 9.76 -26.43
N GLU A 170 7.52 10.36 -27.60
CA GLU A 170 7.74 9.64 -28.85
C GLU A 170 9.02 8.80 -28.81
N ASP A 171 10.11 9.31 -28.27
CA ASP A 171 11.38 8.57 -28.10
C ASP A 171 11.19 7.36 -27.18
N MET A 172 10.47 7.54 -26.05
CA MET A 172 10.14 6.46 -25.12
C MET A 172 9.28 5.36 -25.77
N ILE A 173 8.36 5.73 -26.67
CA ILE A 173 7.53 4.77 -27.43
C ILE A 173 8.35 4.14 -28.58
N GLY A 174 9.24 4.92 -29.19
CA GLY A 174 10.08 4.57 -30.32
C GLY A 174 11.13 3.51 -30.00
N GLU A 175 11.80 3.59 -28.85
CA GLU A 175 12.74 2.55 -28.41
C GLU A 175 12.09 1.16 -28.25
N GLN A 176 10.78 1.12 -27.97
CA GLN A 176 10.00 -0.12 -27.90
C GLN A 176 9.52 -0.62 -29.28
N SER A 177 9.78 0.13 -30.35
CA SER A 177 9.29 -0.15 -31.70
C SER A 177 10.23 -1.00 -32.55
N ASP A 178 11.48 -1.21 -32.12
CA ASP A 178 12.50 -1.82 -32.96
C ASP A 178 12.57 -3.36 -32.96
N ILE A 179 12.61 -3.89 -34.19
CA ILE A 179 13.08 -5.22 -34.68
C ILE A 179 12.01 -6.27 -35.08
N ARG A 180 11.79 -6.31 -36.41
CA ARG A 180 11.40 -7.44 -37.31
C ARG A 180 9.96 -8.00 -37.23
N LYS A 181 9.17 -7.73 -38.28
CA LYS A 181 7.95 -8.48 -38.67
C LYS A 181 8.29 -9.94 -39.01
N SER A 182 8.50 -10.81 -38.01
CA SER A 182 8.68 -12.27 -38.21
C SER A 182 7.37 -13.05 -38.06
N ARG A 183 7.25 -14.21 -38.73
CA ARG A 183 6.08 -15.13 -38.73
C ARG A 183 5.52 -15.45 -37.33
N ARG A 184 6.37 -15.46 -36.28
CA ARG A 184 5.96 -15.66 -34.87
C ARG A 184 5.04 -14.54 -34.32
N SER A 185 5.10 -13.30 -34.82
CA SER A 185 4.23 -12.21 -34.34
C SER A 185 2.77 -12.33 -34.79
N ARG A 186 2.51 -13.02 -35.91
CA ARG A 186 1.14 -13.31 -36.39
C ARG A 186 0.42 -14.34 -35.51
N ILE A 187 1.15 -15.33 -35.00
CA ILE A 187 0.60 -16.35 -34.09
C ILE A 187 0.34 -15.73 -32.69
N ALA A 188 1.26 -14.89 -32.20
CA ALA A 188 1.06 -14.14 -30.97
C ALA A 188 -0.14 -13.19 -31.03
N ARG A 189 -0.41 -12.52 -32.18
CA ARG A 189 -1.61 -11.70 -32.39
C ARG A 189 -2.92 -12.49 -32.31
N ARG A 190 -2.96 -13.71 -32.86
CA ARG A 190 -4.16 -14.58 -32.76
C ARG A 190 -4.45 -15.06 -31.33
N ALA A 191 -3.41 -15.34 -30.55
CA ALA A 191 -3.55 -15.65 -29.12
C ALA A 191 -3.99 -14.42 -28.30
N TYR A 192 -3.59 -13.22 -28.74
CA TYR A 192 -3.92 -11.93 -28.12
C TYR A 192 -5.36 -11.48 -28.33
N ASP A 193 -5.98 -11.86 -29.46
CA ASP A 193 -7.41 -11.62 -29.72
C ASP A 193 -8.34 -12.47 -28.84
N MET A 194 -7.85 -13.59 -28.29
CA MET A 194 -8.63 -14.45 -27.39
C MET A 194 -8.47 -14.10 -25.91
N CYS A 195 -7.27 -13.74 -25.45
CA CYS A 195 -7.03 -13.37 -24.06
C CYS A 195 -5.96 -12.27 -23.95
N GLY A 196 -6.39 -11.01 -24.02
CA GLY A 196 -5.52 -9.83 -24.06
C GLY A 196 -4.74 -9.52 -22.77
N LEU A 197 -4.80 -10.40 -21.75
CA LEU A 197 -4.25 -10.21 -20.40
C LEU A 197 -2.99 -11.05 -20.10
N CYS A 198 -2.69 -12.11 -20.87
CA CYS A 198 -1.77 -13.17 -20.39
C CYS A 198 -0.39 -13.22 -21.06
N ILE A 199 -0.04 -12.29 -21.95
CA ILE A 199 1.27 -12.31 -22.63
C ILE A 199 2.07 -11.05 -22.28
N VAL A 200 2.94 -11.17 -21.29
CA VAL A 200 3.98 -10.18 -20.98
C VAL A 200 5.03 -10.25 -22.09
N SER A 201 5.12 -9.22 -22.92
CA SER A 201 6.18 -9.12 -23.92
C SER A 201 6.71 -7.70 -24.03
N LYS A 202 8.02 -7.54 -23.85
CA LYS A 202 8.76 -6.30 -24.20
C LYS A 202 8.54 -5.88 -25.66
N ARG A 203 8.17 -6.82 -26.53
CA ARG A 203 8.07 -6.64 -27.99
C ARG A 203 6.67 -6.20 -28.48
N LEU A 204 5.69 -6.06 -27.57
CA LEU A 204 4.29 -5.72 -27.87
C LEU A 204 3.82 -4.37 -27.29
N GLY A 205 4.67 -3.63 -26.56
CA GLY A 205 4.29 -2.33 -25.97
C GLY A 205 3.13 -2.44 -24.97
N THR A 206 3.13 -3.48 -24.14
CA THR A 206 2.18 -3.68 -23.03
C THR A 206 2.86 -3.84 -21.66
N CYS A 207 4.19 -3.68 -21.62
CA CYS A 207 5.01 -4.09 -20.49
C CYS A 207 4.82 -3.14 -19.28
N LEU A 208 4.67 -1.83 -19.55
CA LEU A 208 4.47 -0.84 -18.50
C LEU A 208 3.11 -1.02 -17.83
N VAL A 209 2.06 -1.25 -18.63
CA VAL A 209 0.70 -1.52 -18.11
C VAL A 209 0.69 -2.74 -17.20
N PHE A 210 1.30 -3.85 -17.63
CA PHE A 210 1.37 -5.06 -16.81
C PHE A 210 2.18 -4.85 -15.53
N SER A 211 3.30 -4.13 -15.61
CA SER A 211 4.12 -3.85 -14.44
C SER A 211 3.37 -2.97 -13.43
N TYR A 212 2.61 -1.98 -13.89
CA TYR A 212 1.76 -1.15 -13.03
C TYR A 212 0.63 -1.96 -12.37
N LEU A 213 -0.07 -2.81 -13.13
CA LEU A 213 -1.10 -3.70 -12.57
C LEU A 213 -0.51 -4.70 -11.57
N ALA A 214 0.70 -5.20 -11.81
CA ALA A 214 1.40 -6.07 -10.86
C ALA A 214 1.74 -5.34 -9.56
N VAL A 215 2.24 -4.10 -9.63
CA VAL A 215 2.46 -3.25 -8.45
C VAL A 215 1.17 -3.05 -7.67
N LYS A 216 0.04 -2.75 -8.34
CA LYS A 216 -1.27 -2.63 -7.68
C LYS A 216 -1.68 -3.87 -6.90
N ILE A 217 -1.44 -5.05 -7.48
CA ILE A 217 -1.71 -6.33 -6.81
C ILE A 217 -0.77 -6.51 -5.61
N ILE A 218 0.52 -6.19 -5.75
CA ILE A 218 1.49 -6.23 -4.64
C ILE A 218 1.05 -5.29 -3.51
N THR A 219 0.56 -4.09 -3.82
CA THR A 219 0.04 -3.14 -2.82
C THR A 219 -1.16 -3.71 -2.05
N ILE A 220 -2.10 -4.36 -2.74
CA ILE A 220 -3.27 -5.01 -2.09
C ILE A 220 -2.82 -6.16 -1.19
N ILE A 221 -1.93 -7.03 -1.69
CA ILE A 221 -1.39 -8.16 -0.90
C ILE A 221 -0.67 -7.64 0.34
N ASN A 222 0.13 -6.59 0.19
CA ASN A 222 0.83 -5.95 1.29
C ASN A 222 -0.16 -5.39 2.33
N ALA A 223 -1.21 -4.66 1.92
CA ALA A 223 -2.22 -4.16 2.84
C ALA A 223 -2.94 -5.28 3.61
N ILE A 224 -3.26 -6.41 2.95
CA ILE A 224 -3.83 -7.60 3.61
C ILE A 224 -2.85 -8.21 4.62
N MET A 225 -1.58 -8.36 4.23
CA MET A 225 -0.52 -8.87 5.11
C MET A 225 -0.35 -8.01 6.37
N GLN A 226 -0.63 -6.71 6.28
CA GLN A 226 -0.49 -5.78 7.39
C GLN A 226 -1.60 -5.94 8.41
N VAL A 227 -2.85 -6.17 7.96
CA VAL A 227 -3.95 -6.56 8.84
C VAL A 227 -3.62 -7.87 9.56
N TYR A 228 -3.11 -8.85 8.82
CA TYR A 228 -2.68 -10.13 9.40
C TYR A 228 -1.54 -9.95 10.43
N LEU A 229 -0.58 -9.06 10.16
CA LEU A 229 0.52 -8.76 11.08
C LEU A 229 -0.01 -8.16 12.39
N ILE A 230 -0.92 -7.19 12.33
CA ILE A 230 -1.54 -6.58 13.52
C ILE A 230 -2.24 -7.65 14.37
N GLN A 231 -3.02 -8.52 13.74
CA GLN A 231 -3.76 -9.58 14.41
C GLN A 231 -2.83 -10.58 15.10
N ARG A 232 -1.82 -11.07 14.36
CA ARG A 232 -0.83 -12.00 14.88
C ARG A 232 -0.02 -11.40 16.02
N PHE A 233 0.35 -10.13 15.91
CA PHE A 233 1.13 -9.42 16.92
C PHE A 233 0.35 -9.22 18.23
N LEU A 234 -0.94 -8.90 18.17
CA LEU A 234 -1.80 -8.78 19.34
C LEU A 234 -2.21 -10.13 19.95
N GLY A 235 -1.77 -11.26 19.38
CA GLY A 235 -2.04 -12.60 19.90
C GLY A 235 -3.41 -13.19 19.51
N PHE A 236 -4.14 -12.55 18.59
CA PHE A 236 -5.37 -13.12 18.04
C PHE A 236 -5.04 -14.22 17.05
N HIS A 237 -5.56 -15.42 17.31
CA HIS A 237 -5.60 -16.49 16.32
C HIS A 237 -6.93 -16.37 15.55
N ALA A 238 -6.99 -16.90 14.32
CA ALA A 238 -8.07 -16.68 13.36
C ALA A 238 -9.47 -17.14 13.83
N ASP A 239 -9.55 -17.82 14.97
CA ASP A 239 -10.75 -18.40 15.57
C ASP A 239 -11.48 -17.43 16.53
N GLY A 240 -11.13 -16.14 16.53
CA GLY A 240 -11.76 -15.11 17.40
C GLY A 240 -11.36 -15.19 18.88
N SER A 241 -10.75 -16.29 19.31
CA SER A 241 -10.31 -16.49 20.70
C SER A 241 -8.95 -15.83 20.96
N ALA A 242 -8.93 -14.87 21.89
CA ALA A 242 -7.70 -14.45 22.57
C ALA A 242 -7.22 -15.61 23.47
N GLY A 243 -6.57 -16.60 22.86
CA GLY A 243 -6.00 -17.76 23.54
C GLY A 243 -7.03 -18.63 24.26
N HIS A 244 -7.46 -19.72 23.64
CA HIS A 244 -8.29 -20.76 24.28
C HIS A 244 -7.76 -21.21 25.65
N LYS A 245 -6.44 -21.14 25.89
CA LYS A 245 -5.83 -21.46 27.19
C LYS A 245 -6.12 -20.43 28.30
N SER A 246 -6.41 -19.16 27.99
CA SER A 246 -6.67 -18.13 29.00
C SER A 246 -8.12 -18.17 29.54
N LEU A 247 -9.06 -18.65 28.71
CA LEU A 247 -10.50 -18.63 28.99
C LEU A 247 -10.93 -19.70 30.01
N ASP A 248 -10.24 -20.84 30.03
CA ASP A 248 -10.57 -21.99 30.90
C ASP A 248 -9.96 -21.88 32.31
N LEU A 249 -8.91 -21.08 32.49
CA LEU A 249 -8.17 -20.98 33.76
C LEU A 249 -8.90 -20.23 34.88
N GLY A 250 -9.93 -19.45 34.54
CA GLY A 250 -10.82 -18.79 35.50
C GLY A 250 -12.09 -19.60 35.82
N LYS A 251 -12.27 -20.78 35.21
CA LYS A 251 -13.48 -21.62 35.36
C LYS A 251 -13.17 -22.94 36.06
N THR A 252 -12.95 -22.91 37.37
CA THR A 252 -13.21 -24.04 38.29
C THR A 252 -13.50 -23.45 39.68
N TYR A 253 -14.48 -23.82 40.50
CA TYR A 253 -15.40 -24.96 40.56
C TYR A 253 -16.51 -24.57 41.57
N ASP A 254 -17.78 -24.51 41.14
CA ASP A 254 -18.92 -24.44 42.06
C ASP A 254 -19.71 -25.75 41.93
N PRO A 255 -19.74 -26.62 42.96
CA PRO A 255 -20.43 -27.91 42.89
C PRO A 255 -21.95 -27.79 42.77
N ASN A 256 -22.54 -26.59 42.94
CA ASN A 256 -23.99 -26.40 42.96
C ASN A 256 -24.54 -25.44 41.88
N ALA A 257 -23.71 -24.91 40.99
CA ALA A 257 -24.17 -24.02 39.93
C ALA A 257 -24.82 -24.80 38.77
N ILE A 258 -26.10 -25.18 38.93
CA ILE A 258 -26.97 -25.60 37.82
C ILE A 258 -27.36 -24.35 37.02
N THR A 259 -26.41 -23.79 36.29
CA THR A 259 -26.67 -23.01 35.09
C THR A 259 -25.43 -23.16 34.22
N PRO A 260 -25.47 -23.95 33.13
CA PRO A 260 -24.44 -23.82 32.12
C PRO A 260 -24.53 -22.38 31.62
N VAL A 261 -23.49 -21.59 31.87
CA VAL A 261 -23.29 -20.30 31.20
C VAL A 261 -23.29 -20.65 29.72
N ARG A 262 -24.45 -20.44 29.09
CA ARG A 262 -24.64 -20.61 27.67
C ARG A 262 -23.56 -19.78 27.01
N ALA A 263 -22.69 -20.45 26.27
CA ALA A 263 -21.89 -19.83 25.24
C ALA A 263 -22.89 -19.17 24.29
N VAL A 264 -23.16 -17.88 24.53
CA VAL A 264 -23.99 -17.06 23.65
C VAL A 264 -23.11 -16.78 22.43
N ASP A 265 -23.37 -17.61 21.43
CA ASP A 265 -23.54 -17.27 20.03
C ASP A 265 -22.31 -16.88 19.20
N ASN A 266 -21.89 -17.86 18.39
CA ASN A 266 -21.44 -17.69 17.00
C ASN A 266 -20.37 -16.60 16.74
N GLU A 267 -19.19 -16.72 17.35
CA GLU A 267 -18.00 -15.96 16.92
C GLU A 267 -17.24 -16.65 15.77
N ASN A 268 -17.95 -17.30 14.84
CA ASN A 268 -17.36 -17.76 13.58
C ASN A 268 -17.23 -16.61 12.56
N LEU A 269 -16.68 -15.47 12.98
CA LEU A 269 -16.26 -14.43 12.06
C LEU A 269 -14.77 -14.59 11.82
N GLU A 270 -14.45 -15.54 10.94
CA GLU A 270 -13.12 -15.89 10.46
C GLU A 270 -12.18 -14.69 10.40
N GLY A 271 -11.11 -14.70 11.22
CA GLY A 271 -9.82 -14.02 11.04
C GLY A 271 -9.78 -12.50 10.82
N PHE A 272 -10.54 -11.94 9.89
CA PHE A 272 -10.46 -10.55 9.46
C PHE A 272 -11.22 -9.57 10.36
N GLY A 273 -12.13 -10.04 11.21
CA GLY A 273 -13.05 -9.21 12.00
C GLY A 273 -12.49 -8.52 13.25
N PHE A 274 -11.19 -8.66 13.60
CA PHE A 274 -10.62 -8.15 14.86
C PHE A 274 -11.08 -6.73 15.23
N GLY A 275 -10.92 -5.75 14.33
CA GLY A 275 -11.27 -4.37 14.63
C GLY A 275 -12.77 -4.15 14.79
N LEU A 276 -13.62 -4.92 14.09
CA LEU A 276 -15.07 -4.92 14.30
C LEU A 276 -15.44 -5.54 15.64
N THR A 277 -14.79 -6.64 16.03
CA THR A 277 -15.01 -7.30 17.33
C THR A 277 -14.63 -6.37 18.49
N VAL A 278 -13.46 -5.74 18.44
CA VAL A 278 -13.04 -4.77 19.46
C VAL A 278 -13.91 -3.51 19.46
N ALA A 279 -14.26 -2.98 18.29
CA ALA A 279 -15.17 -1.83 18.20
C ALA A 279 -16.56 -2.18 18.75
N ASN A 280 -17.05 -3.40 18.53
CA ASN A 280 -18.31 -3.87 19.08
C ASN A 280 -18.23 -4.03 20.60
N TYR A 281 -17.11 -4.52 21.15
CA TYR A 281 -16.89 -4.57 22.60
C TYR A 281 -16.96 -3.18 23.22
N ILE A 282 -16.27 -2.20 22.65
CA ILE A 282 -16.32 -0.80 23.10
C ILE A 282 -17.75 -0.24 23.01
N ARG A 283 -18.46 -0.50 21.90
CA ARG A 283 -19.85 -0.05 21.71
C ARG A 283 -20.80 -0.69 22.71
N SER A 284 -20.57 -1.95 23.07
CA SER A 284 -21.36 -2.68 24.06
C SER A 284 -21.03 -2.33 25.52
N GLY A 285 -20.02 -1.48 25.74
CA GLY A 285 -19.56 -1.11 27.08
C GLY A 285 -18.75 -2.18 27.79
N ARG A 286 -18.28 -3.22 27.08
CA ARG A 286 -17.38 -4.24 27.64
C ARG A 286 -15.94 -3.72 27.62
N ASP A 287 -15.44 -3.36 28.79
CA ASP A 287 -14.10 -2.81 28.96
C ASP A 287 -13.02 -3.92 29.08
N TRP A 288 -11.76 -3.46 29.21
CA TRP A 288 -10.59 -4.32 29.40
C TRP A 288 -10.64 -5.30 30.60
N PRO A 289 -11.37 -5.08 31.73
CA PRO A 289 -11.41 -6.06 32.82
C PRO A 289 -12.08 -7.38 32.43
N GLU A 290 -13.01 -7.35 31.47
CA GLU A 290 -13.69 -8.54 30.97
C GLU A 290 -12.94 -9.17 29.78
N THR A 291 -12.47 -8.30 28.87
CA THR A 291 -11.83 -8.76 27.62
C THR A 291 -10.36 -9.12 27.80
N THR A 292 -9.69 -8.59 28.83
CA THR A 292 -8.25 -8.77 29.13
C THR A 292 -7.29 -8.47 27.99
N LEU A 293 -7.78 -7.81 26.93
CA LEU A 293 -7.05 -7.64 25.69
C LEU A 293 -6.04 -6.48 25.75
N PHE A 294 -6.53 -5.34 26.23
CA PHE A 294 -5.74 -4.14 26.47
C PHE A 294 -5.83 -3.74 27.95
N PRO A 295 -5.25 -4.54 28.86
CA PRO A 295 -5.35 -4.26 30.28
C PRO A 295 -4.68 -2.94 30.63
N ARG A 296 -5.37 -2.16 31.48
CA ARG A 296 -4.86 -0.91 32.04
C ARG A 296 -4.22 -1.12 33.40
N VAL A 297 -4.56 -2.22 34.07
CA VAL A 297 -3.93 -2.67 35.33
C VAL A 297 -3.54 -4.13 35.16
N ALA A 298 -2.34 -4.47 35.59
CA ALA A 298 -1.83 -5.83 35.60
C ALA A 298 -0.92 -6.05 36.80
N TYR A 299 -0.66 -7.31 37.13
CA TYR A 299 0.15 -7.71 38.27
C TYR A 299 1.51 -8.21 37.82
N CYS A 300 2.51 -7.96 38.64
CA CYS A 300 3.89 -8.37 38.41
C CYS A 300 4.43 -9.05 39.67
N ARG A 301 4.86 -10.31 39.54
CA ARG A 301 5.49 -11.05 40.63
C ARG A 301 7.00 -10.91 40.52
N VAL A 302 7.60 -10.27 41.53
CA VAL A 302 9.04 -10.06 41.62
C VAL A 302 9.62 -11.04 42.64
N PRO A 303 10.53 -11.95 42.23
CA PRO A 303 11.26 -12.75 43.18
C PRO A 303 12.13 -11.81 44.03
N GLY A 304 12.06 -11.94 45.34
CA GLY A 304 12.79 -11.05 46.24
C GLY A 304 14.30 -11.22 46.11
N ILE A 305 15.00 -10.17 46.48
CA ILE A 305 16.45 -10.17 46.64
C ILE A 305 16.77 -11.24 47.70
N ARG A 306 17.66 -12.18 47.36
CA ARG A 306 18.05 -13.29 48.24
C ARG A 306 18.66 -12.74 49.54
N LEU A 307 17.85 -12.67 50.59
CA LEU A 307 18.34 -12.69 51.97
C LEU A 307 18.57 -14.17 52.32
N VAL A 308 19.73 -14.48 52.89
CA VAL A 308 20.16 -15.87 53.14
C VAL A 308 19.06 -16.65 53.86
N GLY A 309 18.53 -17.70 53.22
CA GLY A 309 17.62 -18.68 53.82
C GLY A 309 16.12 -18.46 53.65
N VAL A 310 15.65 -17.31 53.11
CA VAL A 310 14.20 -17.08 52.86
C VAL A 310 13.99 -16.35 51.53
N GLU A 311 13.24 -16.98 50.61
CA GLU A 311 12.78 -16.34 49.37
C GLU A 311 11.47 -15.58 49.63
N ASN A 312 11.57 -14.28 49.89
CA ASN A 312 10.38 -13.42 49.91
C ASN A 312 9.98 -13.11 48.46
N THR A 313 8.69 -13.21 48.09
CA THR A 313 8.22 -12.75 46.78
C THR A 313 7.30 -11.57 46.96
N TYR A 314 7.48 -10.54 46.12
CA TYR A 314 6.65 -9.34 46.15
C TYR A 314 5.73 -9.33 44.94
N THR A 315 4.47 -9.00 45.16
CA THR A 315 3.55 -8.79 44.04
C THR A 315 3.20 -7.31 43.95
N ALA A 316 3.47 -6.72 42.79
CA ALA A 316 3.17 -5.34 42.49
C ALA A 316 1.94 -5.24 41.59
N GLN A 317 1.11 -4.23 41.85
CA GLN A 317 0.03 -3.82 40.97
C GLN A 317 0.54 -2.68 40.10
N CYS A 318 0.51 -2.85 38.78
CA CYS A 318 1.05 -1.90 37.82
C CYS A 318 -0.04 -1.34 36.92
N ALA A 319 -0.02 -0.01 36.71
CA ALA A 319 -0.83 0.68 35.73
C ALA A 319 -0.08 0.81 34.40
N LEU A 320 -0.76 0.48 33.29
CA LEU A 320 -0.23 0.45 31.93
C LEU A 320 -0.93 1.49 31.04
N PRO A 321 -0.62 2.79 31.20
CA PRO A 321 -1.24 3.84 30.37
C PRO A 321 -0.87 3.72 28.89
N ILE A 322 0.29 3.12 28.56
CA ILE A 322 0.72 2.83 27.19
C ILE A 322 -0.32 2.00 26.42
N ASN A 323 -1.04 1.13 27.14
CA ASN A 323 -1.95 0.20 26.50
C ASN A 323 -3.28 0.85 26.08
N MET A 324 -3.69 1.90 26.78
CA MET A 324 -4.81 2.74 26.35
C MET A 324 -4.53 3.41 25.02
N LEU A 325 -3.28 3.83 24.80
CA LEU A 325 -2.87 4.44 23.54
C LEU A 325 -2.82 3.39 22.42
N ASN A 326 -2.20 2.23 22.69
CA ASN A 326 -2.12 1.12 21.75
C ASN A 326 -3.50 0.68 21.26
N GLU A 327 -4.45 0.51 22.18
CA GLU A 327 -5.85 0.16 21.86
C GLU A 327 -6.42 1.10 20.78
N LYS A 328 -6.30 2.42 20.97
CA LYS A 328 -6.88 3.40 20.02
C LYS A 328 -6.13 3.45 18.70
N ILE A 329 -4.80 3.36 18.72
CA ILE A 329 -3.97 3.37 17.52
C ILE A 329 -4.26 2.14 16.64
N TYR A 330 -4.32 0.95 17.22
CA TYR A 330 -4.57 -0.28 16.45
C TYR A 330 -6.00 -0.35 15.89
N ILE A 331 -7.00 0.15 16.62
CA ILE A 331 -8.36 0.26 16.10
C ILE A 331 -8.40 1.21 14.90
N PHE A 332 -7.78 2.40 15.02
CA PHE A 332 -7.70 3.36 13.92
C PHE A 332 -7.03 2.76 12.69
N PHE A 333 -5.85 2.14 12.85
CA PHE A 333 -5.15 1.53 11.72
C PHE A 333 -5.91 0.37 11.09
N TRP A 334 -6.63 -0.43 11.88
CA TRP A 334 -7.44 -1.51 11.31
C TRP A 334 -8.51 -0.97 10.36
N PHE A 335 -9.32 0.01 10.79
CA PHE A 335 -10.34 0.62 9.92
C PHE A 335 -9.72 1.34 8.73
N TRP A 336 -8.61 2.05 8.95
CA TRP A 336 -7.89 2.76 7.90
C TRP A 336 -7.37 1.81 6.81
N ILE A 337 -6.71 0.71 7.19
CA ILE A 337 -6.18 -0.26 6.24
C ILE A 337 -7.31 -0.99 5.50
N VAL A 338 -8.43 -1.32 6.15
CA VAL A 338 -9.60 -1.88 5.47
C VAL A 338 -10.14 -0.93 4.41
N PHE A 339 -10.22 0.37 4.72
CA PHE A 339 -10.56 1.41 3.74
C PHE A 339 -9.54 1.46 2.58
N LEU A 340 -8.24 1.39 2.86
CA LEU A 340 -7.21 1.35 1.82
C LEU A 340 -7.33 0.13 0.91
N ILE A 341 -7.63 -1.05 1.47
CA ILE A 341 -7.84 -2.27 0.68
C ILE A 341 -9.01 -2.04 -0.28
N ALA A 342 -10.14 -1.53 0.21
CA ALA A 342 -11.30 -1.22 -0.62
C ALA A 342 -10.98 -0.19 -1.72
N ALA A 343 -10.31 0.91 -1.36
CA ALA A 343 -9.89 1.95 -2.30
C ALA A 343 -8.92 1.41 -3.37
N SER A 344 -7.98 0.55 -2.97
CA SER A 344 -6.98 -0.04 -3.86
C SER A 344 -7.58 -1.06 -4.81
N ILE A 345 -8.52 -1.89 -4.33
CA ILE A 345 -9.32 -2.81 -5.18
C ILE A 345 -10.14 -2.02 -6.18
N PHE A 346 -10.84 -0.96 -5.75
CA PHE A 346 -11.59 -0.10 -6.65
C PHE A 346 -10.70 0.54 -7.71
N SER A 347 -9.53 1.05 -7.33
CA SER A 347 -8.54 1.59 -8.27
C SER A 347 -8.06 0.52 -9.27
N LEU A 348 -7.78 -0.71 -8.81
CA LEU A 348 -7.35 -1.82 -9.66
C LEU A 348 -8.43 -2.16 -10.69
N ILE A 349 -9.70 -2.26 -10.26
CA ILE A 349 -10.84 -2.53 -11.15
C ILE A 349 -11.00 -1.40 -12.17
N LEU A 350 -10.89 -0.13 -11.74
CA LEU A 350 -10.95 1.01 -12.65
C LEU A 350 -9.84 0.96 -13.69
N TRP A 351 -8.59 0.69 -13.29
CA TRP A 351 -7.47 0.58 -14.22
C TRP A 351 -7.60 -0.62 -15.16
N LEU A 352 -8.08 -1.76 -14.66
CA LEU A 352 -8.36 -2.93 -15.47
C LEU A 352 -9.43 -2.62 -16.52
N PHE A 353 -10.54 -2.01 -16.14
CA PHE A 353 -11.58 -1.57 -17.07
C PHE A 353 -11.05 -0.56 -18.10
N ARG A 354 -10.27 0.42 -17.65
CA ARG A 354 -9.70 1.49 -18.50
C ARG A 354 -8.70 0.97 -19.53
N MET A 355 -7.93 -0.07 -19.22
CA MET A 355 -6.84 -0.57 -20.05
C MET A 355 -7.23 -1.79 -20.91
N VAL A 356 -8.12 -2.65 -20.40
CA VAL A 356 -8.54 -3.89 -21.09
C VAL A 356 -9.59 -3.62 -22.16
N LEU A 357 -10.53 -2.69 -21.92
CA LEU A 357 -11.56 -2.36 -22.90
C LEU A 357 -11.02 -1.46 -24.01
N ALA A 358 -10.72 -2.08 -25.15
CA ALA A 358 -10.35 -1.41 -26.39
C ALA A 358 -11.23 -0.20 -26.77
N PRO A 359 -12.59 -0.25 -26.69
CA PRO A 359 -13.41 0.92 -27.04
C PRO A 359 -13.15 2.10 -26.10
N LYS A 360 -13.09 1.87 -24.78
CA LYS A 360 -12.85 2.91 -23.78
C LYS A 360 -11.45 3.53 -23.89
N ARG A 361 -10.44 2.72 -24.21
CA ARG A 361 -9.07 3.17 -24.48
C ARG A 361 -9.06 4.14 -25.67
N LYS A 362 -9.69 3.74 -26.78
CA LYS A 362 -9.73 4.54 -28.01
C LYS A 362 -10.56 5.81 -27.85
N ASP A 363 -11.72 5.71 -27.20
CA ASP A 363 -12.61 6.85 -26.96
C ASP A 363 -11.94 7.96 -26.15
N PHE A 364 -11.07 7.59 -25.20
CA PHE A 364 -10.31 8.56 -24.40
C PHE A 364 -9.41 9.45 -25.28
N ILE A 365 -8.61 8.85 -26.18
CA ILE A 365 -7.74 9.61 -27.09
C ILE A 365 -8.54 10.37 -28.14
N LYS A 366 -9.57 9.73 -28.71
CA LYS A 366 -10.49 10.36 -29.68
C LYS A 366 -11.16 11.59 -29.10
N ARG A 367 -11.50 11.59 -27.80
CA ARG A 367 -12.08 12.75 -27.11
C ARG A 367 -11.13 13.95 -27.15
N PHE A 368 -9.84 13.78 -26.85
CA PHE A 368 -8.87 14.89 -26.87
C PHE A 368 -8.70 15.49 -28.27
N LEU A 369 -8.56 14.64 -29.29
CA LEU A 369 -8.35 15.08 -30.66
C LEU A 369 -9.59 15.76 -31.25
N ARG A 370 -10.80 15.33 -30.87
CA ARG A 370 -12.06 16.01 -31.24
C ARG A 370 -12.21 17.37 -30.59
N ILE A 371 -11.86 17.51 -29.30
CA ILE A 371 -11.95 18.80 -28.59
C ILE A 371 -11.04 19.85 -29.22
N LYS A 372 -9.86 19.45 -29.70
CA LYS A 372 -8.91 20.35 -30.37
C LYS A 372 -9.27 20.62 -31.86
N GLY A 373 -10.30 19.97 -32.40
CA GLY A 373 -10.80 20.25 -33.75
C GLY A 373 -9.84 19.85 -34.87
N VAL A 374 -9.01 18.83 -34.65
CA VAL A 374 -8.04 18.37 -35.63
C VAL A 374 -8.77 17.79 -36.84
N LYS A 375 -8.28 18.07 -38.07
CA LYS A 375 -8.85 17.51 -39.31
C LYS A 375 -8.24 16.15 -39.61
N SER A 376 -9.00 15.25 -40.24
CA SER A 376 -8.45 13.96 -40.68
C SER A 376 -7.37 14.19 -41.76
N ARG A 377 -6.51 13.18 -41.96
CA ARG A 377 -5.46 13.14 -42.98
C ARG A 377 -5.95 13.51 -44.40
N ARG A 378 -7.24 13.28 -44.70
CA ARG A 378 -7.88 13.57 -45.99
C ARG A 378 -8.57 14.94 -46.09
N GLY A 379 -8.53 15.76 -45.05
CA GLY A 379 -9.21 17.06 -45.00
C GLY A 379 -10.70 17.00 -44.61
N ASP A 380 -11.28 15.81 -44.54
CA ASP A 380 -12.66 15.55 -44.10
C ASP A 380 -12.81 15.48 -42.57
N GLU A 381 -14.06 15.54 -42.10
CA GLU A 381 -14.40 15.27 -40.70
C GLU A 381 -13.90 13.88 -40.28
N ILE A 382 -13.32 13.82 -39.08
CA ILE A 382 -12.70 12.61 -38.54
C ILE A 382 -13.70 11.43 -38.43
N GLY A 383 -13.49 10.40 -39.24
CA GLY A 383 -14.15 9.11 -39.11
C GLY A 383 -13.68 8.34 -37.87
N ARG A 384 -14.54 7.47 -37.31
CA ARG A 384 -14.19 6.64 -36.14
C ARG A 384 -13.02 5.68 -36.40
N GLY A 385 -12.76 5.30 -37.66
CA GLY A 385 -11.72 4.33 -38.04
C GLY A 385 -10.34 4.93 -38.28
N ASP A 386 -10.23 6.18 -38.75
CA ASP A 386 -8.95 6.78 -39.17
C ASP A 386 -7.95 6.95 -38.01
N LEU A 387 -8.45 7.15 -36.79
CA LEU A 387 -7.59 7.22 -35.59
C LEU A 387 -7.17 5.86 -35.04
N ASP A 388 -7.78 4.77 -35.49
CA ASP A 388 -7.49 3.47 -34.92
C ASP A 388 -6.06 3.02 -35.27
N GLU A 389 -5.55 3.38 -36.46
CA GLU A 389 -4.17 3.11 -36.86
C GLU A 389 -3.17 3.89 -35.99
N PHE A 390 -3.41 5.19 -35.78
CA PHE A 390 -2.62 6.01 -34.86
C PHE A 390 -2.62 5.44 -33.43
N ILE A 391 -3.78 5.03 -32.91
CA ILE A 391 -3.88 4.55 -31.53
C ILE A 391 -3.27 3.15 -31.37
N ASP A 392 -3.51 2.23 -32.30
CA ASP A 392 -3.10 0.83 -32.13
C ASP A 392 -1.66 0.56 -32.59
N ASP A 393 -1.19 1.19 -33.67
CA ASP A 393 0.14 0.93 -34.24
C ASP A 393 1.21 1.94 -33.78
N TYR A 394 0.86 3.24 -33.73
CA TYR A 394 1.80 4.29 -33.33
C TYR A 394 1.86 4.45 -31.81
N LEU A 395 0.74 4.75 -31.15
CA LEU A 395 0.70 5.00 -29.70
C LEU A 395 0.76 3.72 -28.85
N ARG A 396 0.18 2.61 -29.34
CA ARG A 396 0.10 1.31 -28.66
C ARG A 396 -0.56 1.40 -27.27
N ARG A 397 -0.56 0.30 -26.52
CA ARG A 397 -1.20 0.28 -25.17
C ARG A 397 -0.39 1.05 -24.13
N ASP A 398 0.93 0.90 -24.14
CA ASP A 398 1.83 1.60 -23.21
C ASP A 398 1.80 3.13 -23.43
N GLY A 399 1.74 3.63 -24.67
CA GLY A 399 1.61 5.07 -24.92
C GLY A 399 0.25 5.64 -24.47
N VAL A 400 -0.86 4.92 -24.66
CA VAL A 400 -2.16 5.35 -24.11
C VAL A 400 -2.12 5.38 -22.57
N PHE A 401 -1.44 4.42 -21.95
CA PHE A 401 -1.22 4.42 -20.51
C PHE A 401 -0.44 5.65 -20.05
N LEU A 402 0.68 5.98 -20.72
CA LEU A 402 1.50 7.15 -20.42
C LEU A 402 0.71 8.46 -20.56
N ILE A 403 -0.05 8.62 -21.65
CA ILE A 403 -0.92 9.79 -21.85
C ILE A 403 -1.98 9.89 -20.75
N ARG A 404 -2.53 8.76 -20.33
CA ARG A 404 -3.49 8.75 -19.22
C ARG A 404 -2.83 9.15 -17.90
N MET A 405 -1.62 8.66 -17.67
CA MET A 405 -0.85 9.02 -16.48
C MET A 405 -0.48 10.51 -16.47
N LEU A 406 -0.19 11.07 -17.64
CA LEU A 406 0.03 12.48 -17.84
C LEU A 406 -1.22 13.31 -17.54
N SER A 407 -2.39 12.85 -18.01
CA SER A 407 -3.67 13.54 -17.76
C SER A 407 -4.04 13.62 -16.29
N LEU A 408 -3.66 12.61 -15.49
CA LEU A 408 -3.93 12.56 -14.06
C LEU A 408 -3.03 13.52 -13.26
N ASN A 409 -1.80 13.75 -13.72
CA ASN A 409 -0.78 14.50 -12.98
C ASN A 409 -0.57 15.94 -13.50
N ALA A 410 -0.46 16.12 -14.82
CA ALA A 410 -0.27 17.42 -15.47
C ALA A 410 -1.60 18.07 -15.94
N GLY A 411 -2.70 17.32 -15.90
CA GLY A 411 -4.03 17.79 -16.27
C GLY A 411 -4.41 17.54 -17.74
N GLU A 412 -5.72 17.57 -18.01
CA GLU A 412 -6.30 17.23 -19.32
C GLU A 412 -5.94 18.23 -20.44
N VAL A 413 -5.80 19.53 -20.12
CA VAL A 413 -5.57 20.59 -21.12
C VAL A 413 -4.20 20.45 -21.79
N ILE A 414 -3.14 20.31 -21.00
CA ILE A 414 -1.78 20.13 -21.51
C ILE A 414 -1.64 18.79 -22.22
N THR A 415 -2.23 17.75 -21.66
CA THR A 415 -2.24 16.43 -22.30
C THR A 415 -2.88 16.49 -23.69
N ALA A 416 -3.98 17.24 -23.86
CA ALA A 416 -4.61 17.41 -25.17
C ALA A 416 -3.71 18.15 -26.18
N GLU A 417 -2.93 19.14 -25.74
CA GLU A 417 -1.94 19.82 -26.60
C GLU A 417 -0.83 18.85 -27.04
N ILE A 418 -0.30 18.07 -26.10
CA ILE A 418 0.73 17.05 -26.37
C ILE A 418 0.22 15.99 -27.36
N VAL A 419 -0.98 15.45 -27.15
CA VAL A 419 -1.57 14.45 -28.07
C VAL A 419 -1.77 15.02 -29.48
N THR A 420 -2.08 16.31 -29.58
CA THR A 420 -2.25 16.99 -30.89
C THR A 420 -0.93 17.07 -31.63
N VAL A 421 0.14 17.51 -30.96
CA VAL A 421 1.49 17.56 -31.54
C VAL A 421 1.97 16.17 -31.98
N MET A 422 1.75 15.14 -31.16
CA MET A 422 2.10 13.76 -31.53
C MET A 422 1.32 13.27 -32.76
N TYR A 423 0.05 13.64 -32.90
CA TYR A 423 -0.75 13.27 -34.07
C TYR A 423 -0.24 13.99 -35.33
N GLU A 424 0.11 15.28 -35.24
CA GLU A 424 0.70 16.02 -36.36
C GLU A 424 2.04 15.41 -36.80
N ASN A 425 2.89 15.02 -35.84
CA ASN A 425 4.15 14.33 -36.12
C ASN A 425 3.93 12.97 -36.79
N TYR A 426 2.94 12.20 -36.33
CA TYR A 426 2.55 10.95 -36.97
C TYR A 426 2.13 11.16 -38.43
N VAL A 427 1.25 12.14 -38.71
CA VAL A 427 0.81 12.44 -40.08
C VAL A 427 1.99 12.80 -40.98
N LYS A 428 2.90 13.67 -40.51
CA LYS A 428 4.13 14.03 -41.24
C LYS A 428 4.98 12.80 -41.58
N ARG A 429 5.23 11.91 -40.61
CA ARG A 429 6.01 10.68 -40.81
C ARG A 429 5.38 9.75 -41.84
N VAL A 430 4.05 9.60 -41.83
CA VAL A 430 3.34 8.75 -42.79
C VAL A 430 3.42 9.34 -44.20
N ASP A 431 3.22 10.65 -44.34
CA ASP A 431 3.31 11.33 -45.63
C ASP A 431 4.74 11.28 -46.22
N GLU A 432 5.78 11.35 -45.37
CA GLU A 432 7.18 11.13 -45.77
C GLU A 432 7.44 9.70 -46.26
N MET A 433 6.89 8.68 -45.57
CA MET A 433 7.01 7.28 -45.99
C MET A 433 6.30 7.01 -47.33
N GLU A 434 5.14 7.62 -47.57
CA GLU A 434 4.44 7.51 -48.85
C GLU A 434 5.20 8.19 -50.00
N LYS A 435 5.83 9.35 -49.76
CA LYS A 435 6.70 9.99 -50.75
C LYS A 435 7.87 9.08 -51.14
N LEU A 436 8.55 8.46 -50.17
CA LEU A 436 9.62 7.50 -50.43
C LEU A 436 9.14 6.26 -51.21
N SER A 437 7.93 5.77 -50.89
CA SER A 437 7.35 4.62 -51.59
C SER A 437 6.99 4.94 -53.05
N ASN A 438 6.53 6.16 -53.33
CA ASN A 438 6.18 6.58 -54.68
C ASN A 438 7.42 6.88 -55.55
N GLU A 439 8.57 7.17 -54.93
CA GLU A 439 9.86 7.37 -55.61
C GLU A 439 10.59 6.05 -55.98
N THR A 440 10.10 4.88 -55.55
CA THR A 440 10.66 3.57 -55.89
C THR A 440 9.74 2.74 -56.81
N PRO A 441 9.76 2.95 -58.14
CA PRO A 441 9.03 2.09 -59.07
C PRO A 441 9.74 0.73 -59.21
N GLU A 442 9.02 -0.33 -58.85
CA GLU A 442 9.09 -1.71 -59.37
C GLU A 442 10.42 -2.17 -60.01
N LYS A 443 11.26 -2.89 -59.26
CA LYS A 443 12.32 -3.74 -59.84
C LYS A 443 11.74 -5.11 -60.22
N THR A 444 11.41 -5.22 -61.51
CA THR A 444 11.45 -6.38 -62.44
C THR A 444 11.47 -7.83 -61.89
N PRO A 445 10.71 -8.77 -62.51
CA PRO A 445 10.68 -10.17 -62.09
C PRO A 445 12.01 -10.90 -62.35
N LEU A 446 12.37 -11.76 -61.40
CA LEU A 446 13.54 -12.63 -61.40
C LEU A 446 13.68 -13.41 -62.72
N LYS A 447 14.79 -13.20 -63.44
CA LYS A 447 15.29 -14.15 -64.44
C LYS A 447 15.89 -15.36 -63.72
N GLU A 448 15.47 -16.56 -64.13
CA GLU A 448 16.05 -17.84 -63.70
C GLU A 448 17.56 -17.91 -64.02
N PRO A 449 18.38 -18.56 -63.16
CA PRO A 449 19.80 -18.74 -63.41
C PRO A 449 20.07 -19.80 -64.51
N PRO A 450 21.15 -19.65 -65.30
CA PRO A 450 21.46 -20.59 -66.38
C PRO A 450 21.94 -21.94 -65.83
N SER A 451 21.47 -23.02 -66.44
CA SER A 451 21.99 -24.37 -66.27
C SER A 451 23.41 -24.45 -66.83
N TYR A 452 24.37 -24.86 -66.01
CA TYR A 452 25.65 -25.37 -66.50
C TYR A 452 25.65 -26.89 -66.36
N VAL A 453 25.95 -27.54 -67.49
CA VAL A 453 26.27 -28.96 -67.68
C VAL A 453 27.55 -29.32 -66.93
#